data_AF-A0A3C0K865-F1
#
_entry.id   AF-A0A3C0K865-F1
#
_cell.length_a   1.000
_cell.length_b   1.000
_cell.length_c   1.000
_cell.angle_alpha   90.00
_cell.angle_beta   90.00
_cell.angle_gamma   90.00
#
_symmetry.space_group_name_H-M   'P 1'
#
loop_
_entity.id
_entity.type
_entity.pdbx_description
1 polymer ?
#
loop_
_entity_poly.entity_id
_entity_poly.type
_entity_poly.pdbx_seq_one_letter_code
_entity_poly.pdbx_strand_id
1 'polypeptide(L)'
;MPPDGPANPLGMPSPGGFAGMAGMGELFTQTVGQDARIDPARLLEIQATYLKEAAGLWNQGLQPTPPTDRRFAGEAWQSNPVASYTAAVYLLNARTLMAMADAVEGDDKTRARVRFAVQQWIDASAPSNFLAFNADAQKKAMETQGESIAKGVANLLHDIRQGHVSMTDESVFEIGRNVATTEGAVVFENELFQLLEYKPLTPKVYERPFLLVPPCINKYYILDLQPDNSLIRYAVEQGHRTFVVSWRNPDESLANKTWDDYIEGAVIQAIDVVRDIGGAPQINALGFCVGGTMLGTALAV
;
A
#
# COMPACT_ATOMS: atom_id res chain seq x y z
N MET A 1 -3.58 24.02 54.96
CA MET A 1 -4.99 24.05 54.54
C MET A 1 -5.23 25.37 53.83
N PRO A 2 -5.33 25.32 52.50
CA PRO A 2 -6.61 25.52 51.81
C PRO A 2 -6.80 24.50 50.65
N PRO A 3 -7.93 24.47 49.94
CA PRO A 3 -9.01 23.49 50.14
C PRO A 3 -9.07 22.39 49.07
N ASP A 4 -9.63 21.25 49.47
CA ASP A 4 -10.01 20.15 48.60
C ASP A 4 -10.95 20.60 47.47
N GLY A 5 -10.50 20.43 46.23
CA GLY A 5 -11.35 20.56 45.04
C GLY A 5 -12.27 19.34 44.91
N PRO A 6 -13.46 19.49 44.28
CA PRO A 6 -14.48 18.44 44.26
C PRO A 6 -13.99 17.21 43.50
N ALA A 7 -14.18 16.04 44.12
CA ALA A 7 -13.91 14.74 43.52
C ALA A 7 -14.73 14.54 42.24
N ASN A 8 -14.07 14.09 41.18
CA ASN A 8 -14.66 13.69 39.89
C ASN A 8 -15.53 12.42 40.12
N PRO A 9 -16.88 12.52 40.14
CA PRO A 9 -17.74 11.39 40.47
C PRO A 9 -18.00 10.45 39.29
N LEU A 10 -17.44 10.76 38.10
CA LEU A 10 -17.81 10.11 36.83
C LEU A 10 -16.63 9.47 36.08
N GLY A 11 -15.42 9.42 36.66
CA GLY A 11 -14.32 8.64 36.08
C GLY A 11 -13.94 9.01 34.63
N MET A 12 -14.32 10.19 34.15
CA MET A 12 -13.94 10.67 32.83
C MET A 12 -12.44 11.06 32.84
N PRO A 13 -11.64 10.58 31.87
CA PRO A 13 -10.22 10.91 31.80
C PRO A 13 -10.03 12.41 31.52
N SER A 14 -9.01 13.01 32.16
CA SER A 14 -8.66 14.41 31.95
C SER A 14 -8.13 14.66 30.52
N PRO A 15 -8.14 15.92 30.03
CA PRO A 15 -7.83 16.26 28.63
C PRO A 15 -6.36 16.06 28.20
N GLY A 16 -5.55 15.32 28.97
CA GLY A 16 -4.12 15.12 28.71
C GLY A 16 -3.76 13.93 27.82
N GLY A 17 -4.73 13.21 27.24
CA GLY A 17 -4.50 11.90 26.60
C GLY A 17 -4.34 11.86 25.08
N PHE A 18 -4.39 12.98 24.35
CA PHE A 18 -4.38 12.98 22.88
C PHE A 18 -3.06 13.49 22.28
N ALA A 19 -1.97 12.73 22.46
CA ALA A 19 -0.67 13.03 21.84
C ALA A 19 -0.63 12.78 20.31
N GLY A 20 -1.53 11.95 19.76
CA GLY A 20 -1.55 11.59 18.33
C GLY A 20 -2.20 12.62 17.39
N MET A 21 -2.92 13.61 17.93
CA MET A 21 -3.65 14.61 17.13
C MET A 21 -2.80 15.86 16.83
N ALA A 22 -1.80 16.14 17.66
CA ALA A 22 -0.88 17.27 17.50
C ALA A 22 0.00 17.13 16.24
N GLY A 23 0.53 15.93 15.98
CA GLY A 23 1.39 15.67 14.81
C GLY A 23 0.67 15.81 13.47
N MET A 24 -0.65 15.60 13.42
CA MET A 24 -1.45 15.79 12.20
C MET A 24 -1.74 17.25 11.89
N GLY A 25 -1.94 18.10 12.91
CA GLY A 25 -2.09 19.54 12.71
C GLY A 25 -0.80 20.17 12.17
N GLU A 26 0.35 19.69 12.64
CA GLU A 26 1.66 20.11 12.17
C GLU A 26 1.94 19.64 10.73
N LEU A 27 1.59 18.40 10.41
CA LEU A 27 1.65 17.85 9.04
C LEU A 27 0.75 18.62 8.08
N PHE A 28 -0.48 18.96 8.47
CA PHE A 28 -1.42 19.75 7.68
C PHE A 28 -0.87 21.16 7.42
N THR A 29 -0.32 21.81 8.45
CA THR A 29 0.29 23.15 8.33
C THR A 29 1.54 23.14 7.45
N GLN A 30 2.37 22.09 7.55
CA GLN A 30 3.57 21.91 6.71
C GLN A 30 3.24 21.55 5.25
N THR A 31 2.15 20.81 5.00
CA THR A 31 1.79 20.37 3.64
C THR A 31 0.96 21.39 2.85
N VAL A 32 0.11 22.17 3.52
CA VAL A 32 -0.81 23.10 2.87
C VAL A 32 -0.16 24.45 2.53
N GLY A 33 0.94 24.81 3.19
CA GLY A 33 1.58 26.12 3.01
C GLY A 33 0.72 27.25 3.60
N GLN A 34 1.34 28.36 3.97
CA GLN A 34 0.64 29.48 4.66
C GLN A 34 -0.31 30.30 3.76
N ASP A 35 -0.45 29.95 2.48
CA ASP A 35 -1.14 30.76 1.47
C ASP A 35 -2.40 30.11 0.86
N ALA A 36 -2.95 29.05 1.46
CA ALA A 36 -4.23 28.51 1.03
C ALA A 36 -5.37 29.49 1.35
N ARG A 37 -5.91 30.14 0.31
CA ARG A 37 -7.08 31.03 0.41
C ARG A 37 -8.26 30.41 -0.34
N ILE A 38 -9.46 30.68 0.13
CA ILE A 38 -10.69 30.29 -0.56
C ILE A 38 -11.47 31.58 -0.82
N ASP A 39 -11.94 31.79 -2.04
CA ASP A 39 -12.83 32.90 -2.39
C ASP A 39 -14.05 32.90 -1.44
N PRO A 40 -14.28 33.98 -0.67
CA PRO A 40 -15.43 34.09 0.22
C PRO A 40 -16.77 33.82 -0.46
N ALA A 41 -16.95 34.21 -1.74
CA ALA A 41 -18.17 33.94 -2.48
C ALA A 41 -18.37 32.44 -2.72
N ARG A 42 -17.30 31.73 -3.12
CA ARG A 42 -17.33 30.26 -3.29
C ARG A 42 -17.56 29.54 -1.99
N LEU A 43 -16.96 30.01 -0.90
CA LEU A 43 -17.19 29.43 0.42
C LEU A 43 -18.66 29.55 0.84
N LEU A 44 -19.30 30.70 0.58
CA LEU A 44 -20.74 30.90 0.85
C LEU A 44 -21.61 29.98 -0.01
N GLU A 45 -21.28 29.77 -1.29
CA GLU A 45 -21.99 28.82 -2.17
C GLU A 45 -21.92 27.38 -1.63
N ILE A 46 -20.74 26.95 -1.19
CA ILE A 46 -20.52 25.62 -0.60
C ILE A 46 -21.32 25.49 0.71
N GLN A 47 -21.29 26.50 1.58
CA GLN A 47 -22.06 26.51 2.82
C GLN A 47 -23.57 26.45 2.57
N ALA A 48 -24.08 27.24 1.63
CA ALA A 48 -25.50 27.24 1.26
C ALA A 48 -25.94 25.87 0.72
N THR A 49 -25.09 25.24 -0.10
CA THR A 49 -25.34 23.89 -0.63
C THR A 49 -25.35 22.85 0.49
N TYR A 50 -24.37 22.90 1.40
CA TYR A 50 -24.31 22.01 2.56
C TYR A 50 -25.56 22.13 3.44
N LEU A 51 -25.97 23.36 3.80
CA LEU A 51 -27.16 23.58 4.63
C LEU A 51 -28.43 23.05 3.98
N LYS A 52 -28.58 23.24 2.65
CA LYS A 52 -29.71 22.71 1.89
C LYS A 52 -29.74 21.18 1.90
N GLU A 53 -28.61 20.54 1.62
CA GLU A 53 -28.51 19.07 1.61
C GLU A 53 -28.66 18.48 3.02
N ALA A 54 -28.08 19.12 4.04
CA ALA A 54 -28.21 18.71 5.43
C ALA A 54 -29.65 18.81 5.93
N ALA A 55 -30.37 19.88 5.58
CA ALA A 55 -31.79 20.00 5.87
C ALA A 55 -32.61 18.93 5.13
N GLY A 56 -32.27 18.64 3.87
CA GLY A 56 -32.87 17.54 3.11
C GLY A 56 -32.67 16.18 3.79
N LEU A 57 -31.46 15.89 4.25
CA LEU A 57 -31.11 14.66 4.96
C LEU A 57 -31.82 14.56 6.31
N TRP A 58 -31.88 15.67 7.07
CA TRP A 58 -32.62 15.76 8.32
C TRP A 58 -34.11 15.46 8.13
N ASN A 59 -34.72 16.02 7.07
CA ASN A 59 -36.13 15.82 6.75
C ASN A 59 -36.45 14.37 6.32
N GLN A 60 -35.47 13.64 5.77
CA GLN A 60 -35.60 12.21 5.46
C GLN A 60 -35.55 11.33 6.73
N GLY A 61 -35.06 11.87 7.85
CA GLY A 61 -34.89 11.12 9.10
C GLY A 61 -34.05 9.86 8.90
N LEU A 62 -34.44 8.75 9.56
CA LEU A 62 -33.78 7.45 9.42
C LEU A 62 -34.19 6.68 8.15
N GLN A 63 -34.78 7.34 7.15
CA GLN A 63 -35.04 6.73 5.84
C GLN A 63 -34.29 7.46 4.71
N PRO A 64 -32.95 7.60 4.80
CA PRO A 64 -32.19 8.22 3.74
C PRO A 64 -32.18 7.30 2.51
N THR A 65 -31.99 7.90 1.33
CA THR A 65 -31.74 7.12 0.11
C THR A 65 -30.46 6.28 0.30
N PRO A 66 -30.46 4.99 -0.07
CA PRO A 66 -29.29 4.13 0.11
C PRO A 66 -28.03 4.74 -0.51
N PRO A 67 -26.89 4.70 0.19
CA PRO A 67 -25.64 5.24 -0.31
C PRO A 67 -25.18 4.49 -1.57
N THR A 68 -24.76 5.22 -2.59
CA THR A 68 -24.23 4.65 -3.85
C THR A 68 -22.73 4.32 -3.80
N ASP A 69 -22.05 4.71 -2.72
CA ASP A 69 -20.62 4.49 -2.54
C ASP A 69 -20.34 3.01 -2.23
N ARG A 70 -19.33 2.44 -2.91
CA ARG A 70 -18.96 1.02 -2.79
C ARG A 70 -18.66 0.60 -1.35
N ARG A 71 -18.18 1.51 -0.50
CA ARG A 71 -17.87 1.23 0.93
C ARG A 71 -19.11 0.88 1.75
N PHE A 72 -20.29 1.29 1.29
CA PHE A 72 -21.57 1.09 1.99
C PHE A 72 -22.54 0.23 1.16
N ALA A 73 -22.02 -0.54 0.19
CA ALA A 73 -22.84 -1.35 -0.71
C ALA A 73 -23.42 -2.61 -0.04
N GLY A 74 -22.89 -3.01 1.12
CA GLY A 74 -23.34 -4.20 1.87
C GLY A 74 -24.81 -4.12 2.30
N GLU A 75 -25.46 -5.28 2.37
CA GLU A 75 -26.87 -5.38 2.78
C GLU A 75 -27.11 -4.83 4.19
N ALA A 76 -26.14 -4.95 5.10
CA ALA A 76 -26.25 -4.44 6.47
C ALA A 76 -26.36 -2.91 6.50
N TRP A 77 -25.71 -2.23 5.57
CA TRP A 77 -25.81 -0.78 5.44
C TRP A 77 -27.20 -0.34 4.97
N GLN A 78 -27.79 -1.07 4.01
CA GLN A 78 -29.10 -0.75 3.45
C GLN A 78 -30.27 -1.11 4.38
N SER A 79 -30.14 -2.20 5.13
CA SER A 79 -31.19 -2.71 6.02
C SER A 79 -31.20 -2.06 7.41
N ASN A 80 -30.11 -1.42 7.83
CA ASN A 80 -30.02 -0.69 9.10
C ASN A 80 -30.22 0.82 8.89
N PRO A 81 -31.35 1.40 9.35
CA PRO A 81 -31.65 2.82 9.22
C PRO A 81 -30.58 3.77 9.79
N VAL A 82 -29.96 3.40 10.91
CA VAL A 82 -28.92 4.21 11.57
C VAL A 82 -27.61 4.14 10.78
N ALA A 83 -27.26 2.97 10.24
CA ALA A 83 -26.06 2.81 9.43
C ALA A 83 -26.17 3.56 8.10
N SER A 84 -27.33 3.44 7.42
CA SER A 84 -27.64 4.20 6.21
C SER A 84 -27.56 5.72 6.46
N TYR A 85 -28.12 6.20 7.56
CA TYR A 85 -28.05 7.61 7.93
C TYR A 85 -26.62 8.08 8.22
N THR A 86 -25.84 7.28 8.96
CA THR A 86 -24.43 7.56 9.25
C THR A 86 -23.60 7.65 7.97
N ALA A 87 -23.80 6.72 7.03
CA ALA A 87 -23.16 6.77 5.71
C ALA A 87 -23.57 8.01 4.91
N ALA A 88 -24.85 8.39 4.92
CA ALA A 88 -25.32 9.58 4.23
C ALA A 88 -24.73 10.88 4.80
N VAL A 89 -24.67 11.02 6.14
CA VAL A 89 -24.00 12.16 6.81
C VAL A 89 -22.53 12.21 6.46
N TYR A 90 -21.83 11.07 6.50
CA TYR A 90 -20.43 10.99 6.12
C TYR A 90 -20.21 11.43 4.66
N LEU A 91 -21.00 10.91 3.71
CA LEU A 91 -20.87 11.25 2.29
C LEU A 91 -21.16 12.73 2.00
N LEU A 92 -22.13 13.33 2.71
CA LEU A 92 -22.40 14.77 2.61
C LEU A 92 -21.19 15.59 3.08
N ASN A 93 -20.62 15.26 4.25
CA ASN A 93 -19.43 15.95 4.76
C ASN A 93 -18.22 15.74 3.85
N ALA A 94 -18.02 14.52 3.33
CA ALA A 94 -16.95 14.20 2.39
C ALA A 94 -17.04 15.04 1.11
N ARG A 95 -18.22 15.12 0.47
CA ARG A 95 -18.42 15.97 -0.72
C ARG A 95 -18.15 17.45 -0.42
N THR A 96 -18.59 17.92 0.75
CA THR A 96 -18.43 19.31 1.16
C THR A 96 -16.95 19.66 1.39
N LEU A 97 -16.21 18.80 2.09
CA LEU A 97 -14.77 18.98 2.31
C LEU A 97 -13.98 18.93 1.00
N MET A 98 -14.34 18.03 0.07
CA MET A 98 -13.73 18.02 -1.25
C MET A 98 -14.04 19.28 -2.05
N ALA A 99 -15.27 19.80 -1.99
CA ALA A 99 -15.62 21.07 -2.62
C ALA A 99 -14.82 22.25 -2.03
N MET A 100 -14.58 22.26 -0.72
CA MET A 100 -13.71 23.25 -0.08
C MET A 100 -12.26 23.11 -0.55
N ALA A 101 -11.73 21.88 -0.65
CA ALA A 101 -10.39 21.62 -1.15
C ALA A 101 -10.21 22.06 -2.61
N ASP A 102 -11.23 21.87 -3.44
CA ASP A 102 -11.25 22.29 -4.84
C ASP A 102 -11.38 23.81 -5.01
N ALA A 103 -11.94 24.49 -4.02
CA ALA A 103 -12.06 25.95 -4.00
C ALA A 103 -10.80 26.66 -3.47
N VAL A 104 -9.76 25.92 -3.07
CA VAL A 104 -8.49 26.50 -2.64
C VAL A 104 -7.75 27.13 -3.81
N GLU A 105 -7.42 28.40 -3.67
CA GLU A 105 -6.56 29.16 -4.55
C GLU A 105 -5.09 28.85 -4.28
N GLY A 106 -4.27 28.82 -5.34
CA GLY A 106 -2.84 28.52 -5.26
C GLY A 106 -2.33 27.91 -6.56
N ASP A 107 -1.03 27.64 -6.62
CA ASP A 107 -0.43 26.89 -7.73
C ASP A 107 -0.96 25.44 -7.80
N ASP A 108 -0.80 24.78 -8.95
CA ASP A 108 -1.33 23.44 -9.21
C ASP A 108 -0.81 22.39 -8.21
N LYS A 109 0.45 22.52 -7.78
CA LYS A 109 1.08 21.59 -6.83
C LYS A 109 0.48 21.76 -5.43
N THR A 110 0.25 23.00 -5.01
CA THR A 110 -0.39 23.32 -3.73
C THR A 110 -1.84 22.82 -3.72
N ARG A 111 -2.63 23.13 -4.76
CA ARG A 111 -4.03 22.63 -4.85
C ARG A 111 -4.08 21.10 -4.85
N ALA A 112 -3.19 20.43 -5.59
CA ALA A 112 -3.10 18.97 -5.60
C ALA A 112 -2.76 18.38 -4.22
N ARG A 113 -1.83 19.01 -3.48
CA ARG A 113 -1.47 18.59 -2.12
C ARG A 113 -2.63 18.75 -1.14
N VAL A 114 -3.34 19.88 -1.17
CA VAL A 114 -4.50 20.11 -0.31
C VAL A 114 -5.59 19.09 -0.61
N ARG A 115 -5.94 18.93 -1.88
CA ARG A 115 -6.94 17.94 -2.33
C ARG A 115 -6.55 16.53 -1.88
N PHE A 116 -5.28 16.15 -2.05
CA PHE A 116 -4.78 14.85 -1.61
C PHE A 116 -4.91 14.69 -0.09
N ALA A 117 -4.45 15.66 0.70
CA ALA A 117 -4.51 15.59 2.17
C ALA A 117 -5.95 15.48 2.69
N VAL A 118 -6.87 16.28 2.13
CA VAL A 118 -8.30 16.22 2.48
C VAL A 118 -8.91 14.88 2.09
N GLN A 119 -8.58 14.35 0.90
CA GLN A 119 -9.03 13.03 0.48
C GLN A 119 -8.55 11.93 1.44
N GLN A 120 -7.27 11.96 1.85
CA GLN A 120 -6.74 10.99 2.82
C GLN A 120 -7.47 11.04 4.16
N TRP A 121 -7.79 12.25 4.65
CA TRP A 121 -8.54 12.42 5.90
C TRP A 121 -9.98 11.91 5.79
N ILE A 122 -10.66 12.21 4.67
CA ILE A 122 -12.00 11.69 4.37
C ILE A 122 -11.98 10.16 4.34
N ASP A 123 -11.02 9.56 3.65
CA ASP A 123 -10.96 8.11 3.53
C ASP A 123 -10.61 7.41 4.84
N ALA A 124 -9.73 8.01 5.64
CA ALA A 124 -9.37 7.49 6.96
C ALA A 124 -10.55 7.57 7.96
N SER A 125 -11.36 8.62 7.88
CA SER A 125 -12.52 8.83 8.76
C SER A 125 -13.79 8.08 8.35
N ALA A 126 -13.74 7.28 7.27
CA ALA A 126 -14.90 6.52 6.80
C ALA A 126 -15.45 5.60 7.91
N PRO A 127 -16.77 5.62 8.19
CA PRO A 127 -17.40 4.76 9.20
C PRO A 127 -17.11 3.27 9.02
N SER A 128 -16.90 2.83 7.78
CA SER A 128 -16.53 1.45 7.43
C SER A 128 -15.19 1.00 8.03
N ASN A 129 -14.31 1.93 8.42
CA ASN A 129 -12.99 1.60 8.97
C ASN A 129 -13.06 1.24 10.46
N PHE A 130 -14.17 1.52 11.14
CA PHE A 130 -14.30 1.38 12.59
C PHE A 130 -15.35 0.34 12.93
N LEU A 131 -14.98 -0.70 13.69
CA LEU A 131 -15.89 -1.77 14.12
C LEU A 131 -17.18 -1.23 14.78
N ALA A 132 -17.06 -0.14 15.54
CA ALA A 132 -18.19 0.50 16.23
C ALA A 132 -19.24 1.12 15.28
N PHE A 133 -18.89 1.36 14.01
CA PHE A 133 -19.79 1.97 13.03
C PHE A 133 -19.97 1.13 11.76
N ASN A 134 -19.16 0.09 11.57
CA ASN A 134 -19.25 -0.78 10.41
C ASN A 134 -20.42 -1.77 10.55
N ALA A 135 -21.50 -1.52 9.79
CA ALA A 135 -22.72 -2.32 9.84
C ALA A 135 -22.51 -3.78 9.42
N ASP A 136 -21.65 -4.05 8.42
CA ASP A 136 -21.36 -5.42 7.99
C ASP A 136 -20.60 -6.18 9.07
N ALA A 137 -19.63 -5.54 9.72
CA ALA A 137 -18.89 -6.13 10.83
C ALA A 137 -19.77 -6.39 12.05
N GLN A 138 -20.69 -5.47 12.37
CA GLN A 138 -21.68 -5.65 13.43
C GLN A 138 -22.65 -6.79 13.13
N LYS A 139 -23.21 -6.83 11.91
CA LYS A 139 -24.08 -7.93 11.46
C LYS A 139 -23.35 -9.25 11.57
N LYS A 140 -22.11 -9.34 11.10
CA LYS A 140 -21.31 -10.55 11.18
C LYS A 140 -21.02 -10.97 12.62
N ALA A 141 -20.70 -10.02 13.49
CA ALA A 141 -20.50 -10.29 14.91
C ALA A 141 -21.75 -10.86 15.58
N MET A 142 -22.93 -10.32 15.26
CA MET A 142 -24.21 -10.84 15.76
C MET A 142 -24.51 -12.25 15.22
N GLU A 143 -24.36 -12.46 13.91
CA GLU A 143 -24.59 -13.77 13.26
C GLU A 143 -23.68 -14.87 13.81
N THR A 144 -22.42 -14.53 14.10
CA THR A 144 -21.44 -15.48 14.65
C THR A 144 -21.40 -15.48 16.18
N GLN A 145 -22.31 -14.80 16.87
CA GLN A 145 -22.31 -14.65 18.34
C GLN A 145 -20.94 -14.23 18.91
N GLY A 146 -20.23 -13.34 18.22
CA GLY A 146 -18.91 -12.81 18.60
C GLY A 146 -17.70 -13.63 18.14
N GLU A 147 -17.87 -14.83 17.56
CA GLU A 147 -16.76 -15.67 17.10
C GLU A 147 -15.88 -14.96 16.05
N SER A 148 -16.49 -14.20 15.13
CA SER A 148 -15.75 -13.40 14.15
C SER A 148 -14.82 -12.36 14.76
N ILE A 149 -15.21 -11.74 15.89
CA ILE A 149 -14.37 -10.79 16.63
C ILE A 149 -13.22 -11.53 17.30
N ALA A 150 -13.52 -12.66 17.96
CA ALA A 150 -12.49 -13.48 18.61
C ALA A 150 -11.41 -13.94 17.61
N LYS A 151 -11.84 -14.38 16.42
CA LYS A 151 -10.93 -14.73 15.32
C LYS A 151 -10.12 -13.54 14.82
N GLY A 152 -10.75 -12.37 14.65
CA GLY A 152 -10.05 -11.14 14.26
C GLY A 152 -8.96 -10.72 15.24
N VAL A 153 -9.23 -10.80 16.55
CA VAL A 153 -8.24 -10.52 17.61
C VAL A 153 -7.11 -11.55 17.61
N ALA A 154 -7.43 -12.84 17.41
CA ALA A 154 -6.42 -13.89 17.30
C ALA A 154 -5.47 -13.64 16.11
N ASN A 155 -6.02 -13.25 14.95
CA ASN A 155 -5.24 -12.87 13.78
C ASN A 155 -4.36 -11.64 14.06
N LEU A 156 -4.91 -10.59 14.67
CA LEU A 156 -4.14 -9.39 15.04
C LEU A 156 -2.97 -9.73 15.97
N LEU A 157 -3.19 -10.56 16.98
CA LEU A 157 -2.13 -10.99 17.89
C LEU A 157 -1.07 -11.85 17.19
N HIS A 158 -1.48 -12.65 16.20
CA HIS A 158 -0.56 -13.42 15.37
C HIS A 158 0.32 -12.49 14.53
N ASP A 159 -0.27 -11.53 13.83
CA ASP A 159 0.43 -10.56 12.99
C ASP A 159 1.40 -9.69 13.80
N ILE A 160 1.01 -9.24 14.99
CA ILE A 160 1.90 -8.49 15.90
C ILE A 160 3.13 -9.32 16.28
N ARG A 161 2.98 -10.63 16.48
CA ARG A 161 4.12 -11.52 16.81
C ARG A 161 5.03 -11.75 15.61
N GLN A 162 4.49 -11.78 14.40
CA GLN A 162 5.29 -11.90 13.17
C GLN A 162 5.94 -10.59 12.75
N GLY A 163 5.39 -9.44 13.16
CA GLY A 163 5.91 -8.10 12.82
C GLY A 163 5.41 -7.58 11.46
N HIS A 164 4.53 -8.31 10.78
CA HIS A 164 3.86 -7.88 9.56
C HIS A 164 2.43 -8.44 9.48
N VAL A 165 1.60 -7.84 8.62
CA VAL A 165 0.21 -8.29 8.41
C VAL A 165 0.19 -9.49 7.47
N SER A 166 -0.43 -10.59 7.89
CA SER A 166 -0.55 -11.80 7.07
C SER A 166 -1.66 -11.67 6.05
N MET A 167 -1.32 -11.78 4.76
CA MET A 167 -2.31 -11.78 3.67
C MET A 167 -2.73 -13.20 3.25
N THR A 168 -1.85 -14.17 3.46
CA THR A 168 -2.02 -15.59 3.13
C THR A 168 -1.33 -16.45 4.18
N ASP A 169 -1.72 -17.72 4.28
CA ASP A 169 -0.98 -18.68 5.09
C ASP A 169 0.39 -18.95 4.43
N GLU A 170 1.47 -18.51 5.06
CA GLU A 170 2.83 -18.72 4.55
C GLU A 170 3.33 -20.15 4.79
N SER A 171 2.73 -20.89 5.73
CA SER A 171 3.17 -22.25 6.08
C SER A 171 3.00 -23.27 4.95
N VAL A 172 2.16 -22.95 3.97
CA VAL A 172 1.93 -23.80 2.80
C VAL A 172 2.96 -23.54 1.69
N PHE A 173 3.77 -22.49 1.78
CA PHE A 173 4.75 -22.12 0.75
C PHE A 173 6.18 -22.22 1.28
N GLU A 174 6.98 -23.09 0.65
CA GLU A 174 8.38 -23.33 0.96
C GLU A 174 9.23 -23.03 -0.29
N ILE A 175 10.04 -21.97 -0.21
CA ILE A 175 10.92 -21.52 -1.28
C ILE A 175 11.93 -22.64 -1.60
N GLY A 176 12.10 -22.96 -2.88
CA GLY A 176 12.93 -24.05 -3.38
C GLY A 176 12.24 -25.41 -3.39
N ARG A 177 11.05 -25.56 -2.77
CA ARG A 177 10.29 -26.82 -2.77
C ARG A 177 8.99 -26.73 -3.56
N ASN A 178 8.19 -25.69 -3.35
CA ASN A 178 6.94 -25.48 -4.07
C ASN A 178 6.73 -24.04 -4.60
N VAL A 179 7.70 -23.15 -4.33
CA VAL A 179 7.85 -21.83 -4.95
C VAL A 179 9.30 -21.68 -5.39
N ALA A 180 9.59 -20.99 -6.50
CA ALA A 180 10.96 -20.82 -7.02
C ALA A 180 11.69 -22.15 -7.29
N THR A 181 11.03 -23.05 -8.03
CA THR A 181 11.49 -24.43 -8.24
C THR A 181 12.11 -24.66 -9.61
N THR A 182 12.30 -23.63 -10.44
CA THR A 182 12.97 -23.79 -11.73
C THR A 182 14.44 -24.12 -11.49
N GLU A 183 14.90 -25.24 -12.06
CA GLU A 183 16.25 -25.75 -11.82
C GLU A 183 17.31 -24.76 -12.32
N GLY A 184 18.23 -24.37 -11.45
CA GLY A 184 19.30 -23.42 -11.73
C GLY A 184 20.40 -23.48 -10.68
N ALA A 185 21.43 -22.67 -10.86
CA ALA A 185 22.57 -22.59 -9.96
C ALA A 185 23.03 -21.14 -9.78
N VAL A 186 23.61 -20.84 -8.61
CA VAL A 186 24.35 -19.59 -8.39
C VAL A 186 25.66 -19.67 -9.17
N VAL A 187 25.87 -18.74 -10.10
CA VAL A 187 27.08 -18.67 -10.94
C VAL A 187 27.99 -17.49 -10.58
N PHE A 188 27.48 -16.54 -9.80
CA PHE A 188 28.24 -15.43 -9.23
C PHE A 188 27.59 -14.96 -7.94
N GLU A 189 28.38 -14.47 -7.01
CA GLU A 189 27.90 -13.89 -5.76
C GLU A 189 28.83 -12.76 -5.31
N ASN A 190 28.24 -11.67 -4.82
CA ASN A 190 28.96 -10.65 -4.08
C ASN A 190 28.10 -10.17 -2.88
N GLU A 191 28.52 -9.08 -2.25
CA GLU A 191 27.82 -8.54 -1.08
C GLU A 191 26.39 -8.05 -1.38
N LEU A 192 26.04 -7.72 -2.63
CA LEU A 192 24.74 -7.15 -3.01
C LEU A 192 23.76 -8.16 -3.61
N PHE A 193 24.26 -9.17 -4.32
CA PHE A 193 23.40 -10.12 -5.02
C PHE A 193 24.08 -11.46 -5.32
N GLN A 194 23.24 -12.45 -5.60
CA GLN A 194 23.61 -13.68 -6.29
C GLN A 194 23.08 -13.64 -7.72
N LEU A 195 23.89 -14.06 -8.69
CA LEU A 195 23.45 -14.28 -10.06
C LEU A 195 23.08 -15.76 -10.24
N LEU A 196 21.84 -16.02 -10.63
CA LEU A 196 21.35 -17.36 -10.93
C LEU A 196 21.42 -17.58 -12.44
N GLU A 197 21.95 -18.73 -12.88
CA GLU A 197 21.78 -19.26 -14.23
C GLU A 197 20.83 -20.46 -14.17
N TYR A 198 19.79 -20.44 -15.01
CA TYR A 198 18.82 -21.53 -15.06
C TYR A 198 19.21 -22.58 -16.10
N LYS A 199 18.99 -23.85 -15.76
CA LYS A 199 19.31 -24.99 -16.61
C LYS A 199 18.45 -24.97 -17.88
N PRO A 200 19.03 -25.05 -19.08
CA PRO A 200 18.26 -25.12 -20.32
C PRO A 200 17.27 -26.29 -20.34
N LEU A 201 16.04 -26.03 -20.78
CA LEU A 201 14.99 -27.05 -20.98
C LEU A 201 14.80 -27.42 -22.47
N THR A 202 15.65 -26.88 -23.34
CA THR A 202 15.64 -27.14 -24.78
C THR A 202 17.02 -27.61 -25.27
N PRO A 203 17.10 -28.40 -26.35
CA PRO A 203 18.39 -28.86 -26.90
C PRO A 203 19.26 -27.73 -27.48
N LYS A 204 18.65 -26.61 -27.87
CA LYS A 204 19.31 -25.41 -28.39
C LYS A 204 18.70 -24.19 -27.71
N VAL A 205 19.53 -23.19 -27.47
CA VAL A 205 19.13 -21.89 -26.92
C VAL A 205 19.55 -20.77 -27.87
N TYR A 206 18.94 -19.60 -27.72
CA TYR A 206 19.38 -18.40 -28.42
C TYR A 206 20.81 -18.01 -28.03
N GLU A 207 21.57 -17.49 -28.99
CA GLU A 207 22.97 -17.09 -28.81
C GLU A 207 23.11 -15.97 -27.77
N ARG A 208 22.19 -15.01 -27.76
CA ARG A 208 22.20 -13.90 -26.80
C ARG A 208 21.57 -14.34 -25.47
N PRO A 209 22.32 -14.29 -24.36
CA PRO A 209 21.78 -14.50 -23.03
C PRO A 209 20.65 -13.53 -22.69
N PHE A 210 19.81 -13.93 -21.73
CA PHE A 210 18.69 -13.13 -21.25
C PHE A 210 18.82 -12.89 -19.74
N LEU A 211 19.03 -11.64 -19.32
CA LEU A 211 19.18 -11.23 -17.93
C LEU A 211 17.89 -10.59 -17.41
N LEU A 212 17.37 -11.08 -16.29
CA LEU A 212 16.29 -10.45 -15.54
C LEU A 212 16.83 -9.72 -14.32
N VAL A 213 16.44 -8.45 -14.20
CA VAL A 213 16.71 -7.57 -13.07
C VAL A 213 15.38 -7.30 -12.34
N PRO A 214 15.03 -8.12 -11.34
CA PRO A 214 13.80 -7.97 -10.56
C PRO A 214 13.89 -6.75 -9.62
N PRO A 215 12.78 -6.32 -8.98
CA PRO A 215 12.85 -5.30 -7.94
C PRO A 215 13.66 -5.80 -6.74
N CYS A 216 14.33 -4.88 -6.03
CA CYS A 216 15.00 -5.14 -4.76
C CYS A 216 14.10 -4.87 -3.53
N ILE A 217 12.85 -4.42 -3.74
CA ILE A 217 11.86 -4.18 -2.67
C ILE A 217 11.25 -5.51 -2.17
N ASN A 218 10.91 -6.38 -3.11
CA ASN A 218 10.42 -7.74 -2.85
C ASN A 218 11.41 -8.74 -3.46
N LYS A 219 11.28 -10.02 -3.13
CA LYS A 219 12.18 -11.06 -3.65
C LYS A 219 11.89 -11.40 -5.12
N TYR A 220 12.91 -11.92 -5.81
CA TYR A 220 12.86 -12.18 -7.26
C TYR A 220 11.82 -13.22 -7.68
N TYR A 221 11.44 -14.14 -6.80
CA TYR A 221 10.59 -15.29 -7.13
C TYR A 221 9.14 -14.93 -7.49
N ILE A 222 8.76 -13.65 -7.48
CA ILE A 222 7.55 -13.21 -8.17
C ILE A 222 7.59 -13.54 -9.68
N LEU A 223 8.79 -13.68 -10.24
CA LEU A 223 9.03 -14.09 -11.63
C LEU A 223 9.19 -15.62 -11.77
N ASP A 224 9.24 -16.35 -10.66
CA ASP A 224 9.37 -17.82 -10.59
C ASP A 224 8.52 -18.38 -9.46
N LEU A 225 7.20 -18.17 -9.53
CA LEU A 225 6.29 -18.61 -8.47
C LEU A 225 6.13 -20.15 -8.49
N GLN A 226 5.18 -20.66 -9.24
CA GLN A 226 4.96 -22.09 -9.47
C GLN A 226 5.21 -22.42 -10.94
N PRO A 227 5.40 -23.70 -11.31
CA PRO A 227 5.66 -24.09 -12.70
C PRO A 227 4.68 -23.50 -13.72
N ASP A 228 3.39 -23.44 -13.38
CA ASP A 228 2.33 -22.98 -14.30
C ASP A 228 2.29 -21.44 -14.48
N ASN A 229 2.94 -20.68 -13.59
CA ASN A 229 2.94 -19.22 -13.62
C ASN A 229 4.34 -18.61 -13.43
N SER A 230 5.39 -19.37 -13.79
CA SER A 230 6.78 -18.92 -13.76
C SER A 230 7.18 -18.33 -15.12
N LEU A 231 7.48 -17.02 -15.12
CA LEU A 231 8.04 -16.34 -16.30
C LEU A 231 9.44 -16.86 -16.61
N ILE A 232 10.24 -17.13 -15.56
CA ILE A 232 11.61 -17.64 -15.70
C ILE A 232 11.59 -19.01 -16.36
N ARG A 233 10.75 -19.94 -15.86
CA ARG A 233 10.58 -21.26 -16.47
C ARG A 233 10.13 -21.15 -17.93
N TYR A 234 9.12 -20.31 -18.18
CA TYR A 234 8.62 -20.09 -19.54
C TYR A 234 9.74 -19.60 -20.47
N ALA A 235 10.56 -18.63 -20.06
CA ALA A 235 11.68 -18.14 -20.87
C ALA A 235 12.69 -19.24 -21.19
N VAL A 236 13.03 -20.07 -20.20
CA VAL A 236 13.91 -21.23 -20.38
C VAL A 236 13.30 -22.26 -21.35
N GLU A 237 12.00 -22.54 -21.25
CA GLU A 237 11.28 -23.43 -22.17
C GLU A 237 11.18 -22.86 -23.60
N GLN A 238 11.18 -21.54 -23.76
CA GLN A 238 11.26 -20.87 -25.06
C GLN A 238 12.69 -20.82 -25.64
N GLY A 239 13.68 -21.39 -24.94
CA GLY A 239 15.06 -21.48 -25.41
C GLY A 239 15.91 -20.24 -25.10
N HIS A 240 15.51 -19.39 -24.15
CA HIS A 240 16.39 -18.34 -23.64
C HIS A 240 17.38 -18.91 -22.61
N ARG A 241 18.68 -18.65 -22.81
CA ARG A 241 19.69 -18.86 -21.76
C ARG A 241 19.50 -17.78 -20.68
N THR A 242 18.82 -18.14 -19.60
CA THR A 242 18.19 -17.19 -18.68
C THR A 242 19.00 -17.03 -17.39
N PHE A 243 19.24 -15.77 -17.02
CA PHE A 243 19.95 -15.34 -15.82
C PHE A 243 19.08 -14.41 -14.98
N VAL A 244 19.18 -14.47 -13.66
CA VAL A 244 18.38 -13.63 -12.75
C VAL A 244 19.25 -13.07 -11.64
N VAL A 245 19.13 -11.77 -11.39
CA VAL A 245 19.70 -11.12 -10.20
C VAL A 245 18.83 -11.44 -8.98
N SER A 246 19.37 -12.21 -8.04
CA SER A 246 18.77 -12.47 -6.73
C SER A 246 19.39 -11.54 -5.69
N TRP A 247 18.70 -10.45 -5.36
CA TRP A 247 19.14 -9.44 -4.40
C TRP A 247 19.34 -10.03 -3.00
N ARG A 248 20.42 -9.61 -2.32
CA ARG A 248 20.59 -9.85 -0.89
C ARG A 248 19.54 -9.06 -0.12
N ASN A 249 18.96 -9.67 0.91
CA ASN A 249 18.18 -8.94 1.91
C ASN A 249 19.16 -8.20 2.83
N PRO A 250 19.22 -6.86 2.81
CA PRO A 250 20.28 -6.13 3.48
C PRO A 250 20.21 -6.27 5.00
N ASP A 251 21.39 -6.39 5.61
CA ASP A 251 21.59 -6.28 7.06
C ASP A 251 22.35 -4.98 7.39
N GLU A 252 22.75 -4.80 8.65
CA GLU A 252 23.48 -3.61 9.11
C GLU A 252 24.76 -3.32 8.31
N SER A 253 25.40 -4.34 7.73
CA SER A 253 26.63 -4.16 6.94
C SER A 253 26.40 -3.39 5.64
N LEU A 254 25.16 -3.37 5.14
CA LEU A 254 24.78 -2.67 3.91
C LEU A 254 24.03 -1.35 4.16
N ALA A 255 23.95 -0.89 5.42
CA ALA A 255 23.19 0.31 5.79
C ALA A 255 23.65 1.60 5.08
N ASN A 256 24.93 1.66 4.68
CA ASN A 256 25.51 2.81 3.99
C ASN A 256 25.50 2.68 2.46
N LYS A 257 24.93 1.60 1.91
CA LYS A 257 24.86 1.41 0.46
C LYS A 257 23.93 2.43 -0.17
N THR A 258 24.42 3.02 -1.25
CA THR A 258 23.75 4.06 -2.01
C THR A 258 23.14 3.50 -3.29
N TRP A 259 22.36 4.31 -4.00
CA TRP A 259 21.86 3.93 -5.32
C TRP A 259 22.98 3.52 -6.27
N ASP A 260 24.08 4.30 -6.30
CA ASP A 260 25.21 4.07 -7.20
C ASP A 260 25.91 2.75 -6.93
N ASP A 261 26.04 2.35 -5.64
CA ASP A 261 26.57 1.02 -5.28
C ASP A 261 25.76 -0.12 -5.90
N TYR A 262 24.44 0.00 -5.94
CA TYR A 262 23.57 -1.01 -6.55
C TYR A 262 23.61 -0.98 -8.09
N ILE A 263 23.80 0.19 -8.69
CA ILE A 263 23.93 0.29 -10.15
C ILE A 263 25.25 -0.34 -10.60
N GLU A 264 26.37 0.10 -10.02
CA GLU A 264 27.71 -0.36 -10.41
C GLU A 264 28.00 -1.77 -9.90
N GLY A 265 27.87 -1.97 -8.59
CA GLY A 265 28.24 -3.22 -7.91
C GLY A 265 27.24 -4.36 -8.09
N ALA A 266 26.06 -4.12 -8.67
CA ALA A 266 25.10 -5.19 -8.94
C ALA A 266 24.59 -5.23 -10.38
N VAL A 267 23.94 -4.17 -10.89
CA VAL A 267 23.31 -4.26 -12.23
C VAL A 267 24.35 -4.32 -13.34
N ILE A 268 25.32 -3.40 -13.36
CA ILE A 268 26.41 -3.40 -14.35
C ILE A 268 27.27 -4.66 -14.17
N GLN A 269 27.64 -4.99 -12.93
CA GLN A 269 28.36 -6.23 -12.64
C GLN A 269 27.63 -7.49 -13.15
N ALA A 270 26.30 -7.57 -13.00
CA ALA A 270 25.53 -8.69 -13.52
C ALA A 270 25.55 -8.75 -15.04
N ILE A 271 25.43 -7.60 -15.72
CA ILE A 271 25.54 -7.52 -17.19
C ILE A 271 26.89 -8.06 -17.65
N ASP A 272 27.98 -7.63 -17.02
CA ASP A 272 29.34 -8.05 -17.38
C ASP A 272 29.56 -9.55 -17.13
N VAL A 273 29.15 -10.05 -15.97
CA VAL A 273 29.24 -11.49 -15.65
C VAL A 273 28.43 -12.33 -16.64
N VAL A 274 27.22 -11.90 -17.03
CA VAL A 274 26.42 -12.62 -18.02
C VAL A 274 27.07 -12.60 -19.40
N ARG A 275 27.71 -11.50 -19.80
CA ARG A 275 28.46 -11.42 -21.07
C ARG A 275 29.65 -12.37 -21.07
N ASP A 276 30.39 -12.41 -19.96
CA ASP A 276 31.55 -13.29 -19.79
C ASP A 276 31.15 -14.78 -19.83
N ILE A 277 30.11 -15.16 -19.07
CA ILE A 277 29.57 -16.54 -19.06
C ILE A 277 28.93 -16.87 -20.42
N GLY A 278 28.29 -15.89 -21.05
CA GLY A 278 27.63 -16.00 -22.34
C GLY A 278 28.57 -16.14 -23.52
N GLY A 279 29.79 -15.59 -23.42
CA GLY A 279 30.67 -15.38 -24.56
C GLY A 279 30.08 -14.45 -25.62
N ALA A 280 29.07 -13.64 -25.26
CA ALA A 280 28.30 -12.83 -26.19
C ALA A 280 28.58 -11.33 -25.98
N PRO A 281 28.83 -10.55 -27.04
CA PRO A 281 29.13 -9.13 -26.90
C PRO A 281 27.94 -8.32 -26.40
N GLN A 282 26.71 -8.82 -26.62
CA GLN A 282 25.45 -8.21 -26.24
C GLN A 282 24.52 -9.24 -25.59
N ILE A 283 23.71 -8.79 -24.64
CA ILE A 283 22.67 -9.58 -23.98
C ILE A 283 21.30 -8.93 -24.22
N ASN A 284 20.24 -9.71 -24.06
CA ASN A 284 18.90 -9.15 -23.84
C ASN A 284 18.71 -8.97 -22.34
N ALA A 285 18.02 -7.91 -21.92
CA ALA A 285 17.74 -7.66 -20.52
C ALA A 285 16.28 -7.23 -20.30
N LEU A 286 15.71 -7.65 -19.18
CA LEU A 286 14.38 -7.24 -18.71
C LEU A 286 14.50 -6.74 -17.28
N GLY A 287 14.09 -5.50 -17.04
CA GLY A 287 13.95 -4.95 -15.70
C GLY A 287 12.48 -4.92 -15.27
N PHE A 288 12.18 -5.34 -14.05
CA PHE A 288 10.82 -5.38 -13.50
C PHE A 288 10.66 -4.41 -12.32
N CYS A 289 9.60 -3.61 -12.34
CA CYS A 289 9.32 -2.58 -11.31
C CYS A 289 10.55 -1.67 -11.09
N VAL A 290 11.03 -1.48 -9.85
CA VAL A 290 12.24 -0.66 -9.59
C VAL A 290 13.49 -1.24 -10.25
N GLY A 291 13.55 -2.55 -10.50
CA GLY A 291 14.63 -3.17 -11.28
C GLY A 291 14.68 -2.66 -12.73
N GLY A 292 13.54 -2.24 -13.28
CA GLY A 292 13.46 -1.50 -14.55
C GLY A 292 14.10 -0.12 -14.48
N THR A 293 13.85 0.63 -13.40
CA THR A 293 14.50 1.92 -13.16
C THR A 293 16.01 1.77 -13.00
N MET A 294 16.45 0.74 -12.26
CA MET A 294 17.87 0.46 -12.06
C MET A 294 18.56 0.05 -13.35
N LEU A 295 17.96 -0.87 -14.12
CA LEU A 295 18.47 -1.26 -15.44
C LEU A 295 18.52 -0.07 -16.40
N GLY A 296 17.47 0.75 -16.45
CA GLY A 296 17.45 1.97 -17.27
C GLY A 296 18.54 2.97 -16.88
N THR A 297 18.86 3.07 -15.59
CA THR A 297 19.95 3.92 -15.10
C THR A 297 21.32 3.35 -15.49
N ALA A 298 21.53 2.05 -15.31
CA ALA A 298 22.76 1.35 -15.67
C ALA A 298 23.09 1.45 -17.18
N LEU A 299 22.07 1.47 -18.05
CA LEU A 299 22.25 1.59 -19.50
C LEU A 299 22.51 3.02 -19.98
N ALA A 300 22.32 4.02 -19.12
CA ALA A 300 22.50 5.43 -19.46
C ALA A 300 23.91 5.97 -19.16
N VAL A 301 24.75 5.17 -18.52
CA VAL A 301 26.15 5.45 -18.19
C VAL A 301 27.09 4.64 -19.07
#